data_AF-A0A0S7E9I0-F1
#
_entry.id   AF-A0A0S7E9I0-F1
#
_cell.length_a   1.000
_cell.length_b   1.000
_cell.length_c   1.000
_cell.angle_alpha   90.00
_cell.angle_beta   90.00
_cell.angle_gamma   90.00
#
_symmetry.space_group_name_H-M   'P 1'
#
loop_
_entity.id
_entity.type
_entity.pdbx_description
1 polymer ?
#
loop_
_entity_poly.entity_id
_entity_poly.type
_entity_poly.pdbx_seq_one_letter_code
_entity_poly.pdbx_strand_id
1 'polypeptide(L)'
;MKKHFLRLSTSLILGLTLLTATTFTSCSSDDNSIPLRERESLNLSSVPLTLDTKDGKIWRETFENTPLVVSPYTFSHKVNDFSGVKYWNGFTVSNSTDKEDHNDNFPTYMYGTMADNTTPFLVANTSGVPSDLKKGDIIDTDKALTVVTLKESYSAESIELALSPYTYHSTQRGDAFAKKFVKGDFFKVLVYGLDSNKAIATEPIEHFLIDYRKEVGKVNMDWQKVNLEKLTNIKYLVFYIDSSDKGEWGVNTPAYFTAKNLTVYKTN
;
A
#
# COMPACT_ATOMS: atom_id res chain seq x y z
N MET A 1 39.03 -69.63 9.40
CA MET A 1 37.74 -70.35 9.54
C MET A 1 36.81 -69.90 8.40
N LYS A 2 36.38 -70.88 7.57
CA LYS A 2 35.32 -70.90 6.51
C LYS A 2 34.97 -69.57 5.81
N LYS A 3 35.46 -69.27 4.58
CA LYS A 3 35.01 -69.74 3.23
C LYS A 3 33.49 -69.64 3.00
N HIS A 4 33.01 -68.75 2.12
CA HIS A 4 32.71 -69.09 0.72
C HIS A 4 32.23 -67.89 -0.12
N PHE A 5 32.64 -67.94 -1.38
CA PHE A 5 32.41 -67.03 -2.51
C PHE A 5 31.51 -67.74 -3.55
N LEU A 6 30.91 -66.98 -4.48
CA LEU A 6 30.21 -67.36 -5.75
C LEU A 6 28.78 -67.96 -5.56
N ARG A 7 27.77 -67.72 -6.43
CA ARG A 7 27.77 -67.49 -7.89
C ARG A 7 26.41 -66.98 -8.41
N LEU A 8 26.44 -66.28 -9.55
CA LEU A 8 25.32 -65.98 -10.48
C LEU A 8 24.77 -67.23 -11.20
N SER A 9 23.47 -67.21 -11.56
CA SER A 9 22.90 -67.61 -12.87
C SER A 9 21.36 -67.44 -12.86
N THR A 10 20.75 -66.48 -13.56
CA THR A 10 20.16 -66.51 -14.93
C THR A 10 19.07 -67.56 -15.22
N SER A 11 17.86 -67.06 -15.54
CA SER A 11 16.94 -67.40 -16.66
C SER A 11 15.47 -67.37 -16.21
N LEU A 12 14.66 -66.38 -16.61
CA LEU A 12 13.88 -66.28 -17.86
C LEU A 12 12.63 -67.20 -17.87
N ILE A 13 11.44 -66.65 -17.58
CA ILE A 13 10.16 -67.17 -18.09
C ILE A 13 9.27 -66.00 -18.53
N LEU A 14 8.78 -66.17 -19.75
CA LEU A 14 7.91 -65.36 -20.59
C LEU A 14 6.46 -65.41 -20.07
N GLY A 15 5.75 -64.27 -20.08
CA GLY A 15 4.31 -64.20 -19.77
C GLY A 15 3.65 -63.09 -20.58
N LEU A 16 2.77 -63.49 -21.49
CA LEU A 16 2.26 -62.78 -22.65
C LEU A 16 0.85 -62.19 -22.37
N THR A 17 0.59 -61.01 -22.95
CA THR A 17 -0.72 -60.43 -23.37
C THR A 17 -1.81 -60.10 -22.32
N LEU A 18 -2.28 -58.85 -22.31
CA LEU A 18 -3.48 -58.44 -23.06
C LEU A 18 -3.60 -56.90 -23.12
N LEU A 19 -3.67 -56.34 -24.33
CA LEU A 19 -4.21 -55.01 -24.60
C LEU A 19 -5.72 -55.04 -24.33
N THR A 20 -6.22 -54.10 -23.54
CA THR A 20 -7.58 -53.58 -23.73
C THR A 20 -7.53 -52.06 -23.68
N ALA A 21 -7.73 -51.47 -24.86
CA ALA A 21 -8.07 -50.06 -24.99
C ALA A 21 -9.43 -49.85 -24.33
N THR A 22 -9.51 -48.96 -23.35
CA THR A 22 -10.78 -48.40 -22.91
C THR A 22 -10.79 -46.92 -23.28
N THR A 23 -11.89 -46.60 -23.92
CA THR A 23 -12.24 -45.39 -24.65
C THR A 23 -12.28 -44.16 -23.76
N PHE A 24 -11.83 -43.03 -24.31
CA PHE A 24 -12.12 -41.70 -23.79
C PHE A 24 -13.63 -41.54 -23.59
N THR A 25 -14.08 -41.46 -22.33
CA THR A 25 -15.35 -40.82 -22.03
C THR A 25 -15.03 -39.33 -21.84
N SER A 26 -15.36 -38.58 -22.87
CA SER A 26 -15.48 -37.14 -22.83
C SER A 26 -16.62 -36.81 -21.88
N CYS A 27 -16.28 -36.51 -20.62
CA CYS A 27 -17.15 -35.66 -19.82
C CYS A 27 -16.83 -34.22 -20.21
N SER A 28 -17.65 -33.68 -21.11
CA SER A 28 -17.89 -32.25 -21.22
C SER A 28 -18.41 -31.80 -19.86
N SER A 29 -17.47 -31.39 -19.01
CA SER A 29 -17.77 -30.42 -17.98
C SER A 29 -17.47 -29.09 -18.63
N ASP A 30 -18.51 -28.39 -19.06
CA ASP A 30 -18.48 -26.93 -19.22
C ASP A 30 -18.20 -26.34 -17.83
N ASP A 31 -16.95 -26.46 -17.40
CA ASP A 31 -16.45 -25.79 -16.22
C ASP A 31 -16.16 -24.36 -16.68
N ASN A 32 -17.20 -23.52 -16.61
CA ASN A 32 -17.04 -22.08 -16.48
C ASN A 32 -16.36 -21.80 -15.12
N SER A 33 -15.14 -22.34 -14.95
CA SER A 33 -14.21 -21.87 -13.96
C SER A 33 -13.87 -20.45 -14.40
N ILE A 34 -14.52 -19.49 -13.75
CA ILE A 34 -14.03 -18.12 -13.77
C ILE A 34 -12.55 -18.24 -13.38
N PRO A 35 -11.59 -17.81 -14.22
CA PRO A 35 -10.19 -17.92 -13.86
C PRO A 35 -10.03 -17.25 -12.51
N LEU A 36 -9.65 -18.05 -11.49
CA LEU A 36 -9.38 -17.56 -10.15
C LEU A 36 -8.32 -16.48 -10.28
N ARG A 37 -8.75 -15.22 -10.25
CA ARG A 37 -7.83 -14.09 -10.26
C ARG A 37 -7.03 -14.20 -8.97
N GLU A 38 -5.72 -14.37 -9.11
CA GLU A 38 -4.80 -14.45 -7.97
C GLU A 38 -4.93 -13.13 -7.18
N ARG A 39 -5.54 -13.24 -5.99
CA ARG A 39 -5.83 -12.12 -5.09
C ARG A 39 -4.68 -11.95 -4.13
N GLU A 40 -4.02 -10.80 -4.19
CA GLU A 40 -2.86 -10.46 -3.38
C GLU A 40 -3.25 -9.39 -2.36
N SER A 41 -3.03 -9.65 -1.07
CA SER A 41 -3.30 -8.68 0.00
C SER A 41 -2.02 -8.31 0.71
N LEU A 42 -1.81 -7.02 0.95
CA LEU A 42 -0.63 -6.51 1.63
C LEU A 42 -0.49 -7.13 3.02
N ASN A 43 0.62 -7.84 3.24
CA ASN A 43 0.97 -8.39 4.54
C ASN A 43 2.27 -7.76 5.05
N LEU A 44 2.17 -6.94 6.10
CA LEU A 44 3.31 -6.24 6.71
C LEU A 44 3.92 -7.01 7.90
N SER A 45 3.40 -8.20 8.24
CA SER A 45 3.82 -8.92 9.46
C SER A 45 5.29 -9.35 9.45
N SER A 46 5.90 -9.48 8.26
CA SER A 46 7.31 -9.85 8.10
C SER A 46 8.25 -8.64 8.02
N VAL A 47 7.73 -7.41 8.00
CA VAL A 47 8.56 -6.21 7.94
C VAL A 47 9.28 -6.03 9.29
N PRO A 48 10.61 -5.90 9.30
CA PRO A 48 11.36 -5.82 10.56
C PRO A 48 11.15 -4.46 11.22
N LEU A 49 10.37 -4.43 12.30
CA LEU A 49 10.16 -3.24 13.13
C LEU A 49 11.14 -3.27 14.31
N THR A 50 12.23 -2.50 14.22
CA THR A 50 13.30 -2.53 15.22
C THR A 50 13.68 -1.16 15.77
N LEU A 51 13.38 -0.08 15.06
CA LEU A 51 13.64 1.28 15.54
C LEU A 51 12.52 1.70 16.48
N ASP A 52 12.88 2.26 17.64
CA ASP A 52 11.91 2.71 18.63
C ASP A 52 11.20 3.98 18.17
N THR A 53 9.92 4.08 18.52
CA THR A 53 9.13 5.30 18.46
C THR A 53 8.21 5.37 19.68
N LYS A 54 7.40 6.43 19.81
CA LYS A 54 6.40 6.50 20.88
C LYS A 54 5.40 5.36 20.71
N ASP A 55 5.20 4.60 21.79
CA ASP A 55 4.23 3.52 21.89
C ASP A 55 4.29 2.49 20.74
N GLY A 56 5.49 2.20 20.24
CA GLY A 56 5.71 1.17 19.22
C GLY A 56 7.10 1.18 18.60
N LYS A 57 7.19 0.58 17.42
CA LYS A 57 8.40 0.47 16.61
C LYS A 57 8.08 0.76 15.14
N ILE A 58 9.10 1.22 14.43
CA ILE A 58 9.05 1.49 12.99
C ILE A 58 10.05 0.61 12.24
N TRP A 59 9.85 0.56 10.92
CA TRP A 59 10.67 -0.20 10.01
C TRP A 59 12.15 0.12 10.19
N ARG A 60 12.98 -0.92 10.26
CA ARG A 60 14.43 -0.83 10.48
C ARG A 60 15.13 0.13 9.52
N GLU A 61 14.63 0.27 8.30
CA GLU A 61 15.25 1.06 7.23
C GLU A 61 14.57 2.43 7.02
N THR A 62 13.73 2.91 7.96
CA THR A 62 13.04 4.22 7.84
C THR A 62 13.97 5.41 7.57
N PHE A 63 15.26 5.29 7.91
CA PHE A 63 16.27 6.31 7.70
C PHE A 63 17.41 5.86 6.79
N GLU A 64 17.17 4.80 6.01
CA GLU A 64 18.05 4.29 4.96
C GLU A 64 17.36 4.41 3.60
N ASN A 65 18.10 4.77 2.55
CA ASN A 65 17.52 5.01 1.23
C ASN A 65 17.30 3.71 0.45
N THR A 66 16.47 2.82 1.02
CA THR A 66 16.14 1.49 0.50
C THR A 66 14.64 1.42 0.22
N PRO A 67 14.19 0.82 -0.91
CA PRO A 67 12.77 0.64 -1.16
C PRO A 67 12.15 -0.41 -0.22
N LEU A 68 10.92 -0.17 0.25
CA LEU A 68 10.17 -1.16 1.02
C LEU A 68 9.53 -2.17 0.05
N VAL A 69 10.04 -3.39 0.02
CA VAL A 69 9.54 -4.46 -0.85
C VAL A 69 8.74 -5.48 -0.04
N VAL A 70 7.45 -5.59 -0.35
CA VAL A 70 6.51 -6.58 0.21
C VAL A 70 5.71 -7.13 -0.96
N SER A 71 6.20 -8.19 -1.60
CA SER A 71 5.66 -8.71 -2.87
C SER A 71 4.13 -8.88 -2.82
N PRO A 72 3.38 -8.48 -3.88
CA PRO A 72 3.86 -7.93 -5.16
C PRO A 72 4.12 -6.42 -5.16
N TYR A 73 4.16 -5.77 -3.99
CA TYR A 73 4.26 -4.34 -3.83
C TYR A 73 5.71 -3.88 -3.56
N THR A 74 6.13 -2.83 -4.24
CA THR A 74 7.31 -2.04 -3.89
C THR A 74 6.87 -0.61 -3.58
N PHE A 75 7.01 -0.19 -2.33
CA PHE A 75 6.63 1.13 -1.87
C PHE A 75 7.82 2.09 -1.97
N SER A 76 7.59 3.30 -2.48
CA SER A 76 8.60 4.34 -2.50
C SER A 76 9.00 4.72 -1.08
N HIS A 77 10.30 4.88 -0.86
CA HIS A 77 10.87 5.39 0.37
C HIS A 77 12.13 6.17 -0.01
N LYS A 78 12.14 7.47 0.29
CA LYS A 78 13.27 8.35 -0.02
C LYS A 78 13.70 9.09 1.23
N VAL A 79 14.94 8.87 1.63
CA VAL A 79 15.56 9.57 2.77
C VAL A 79 16.37 10.74 2.25
N ASN A 80 16.20 11.88 2.91
CA ASN A 80 16.96 13.10 2.70
C ASN A 80 17.67 13.47 3.99
N ASP A 81 18.75 14.24 3.86
CA ASP A 81 19.53 14.74 4.98
C ASP A 81 19.61 16.26 4.88
N PHE A 82 19.24 16.95 5.96
CA PHE A 82 19.46 18.38 6.11
C PHE A 82 20.29 18.63 7.37
N SER A 83 21.54 19.02 7.18
CA SER A 83 22.46 19.35 8.28
C SER A 83 22.64 18.21 9.31
N GLY A 84 22.64 16.96 8.86
CA GLY A 84 22.77 15.76 9.70
C GLY A 84 21.45 15.26 10.27
N VAL A 85 20.33 15.94 10.01
CA VAL A 85 18.99 15.50 10.39
C VAL A 85 18.36 14.79 9.19
N LYS A 86 18.18 13.47 9.34
CA LYS A 86 17.51 12.65 8.34
C LYS A 86 15.99 12.81 8.43
N TYR A 87 15.33 12.93 7.29
CA TYR A 87 13.88 12.85 7.14
C TYR A 87 13.54 12.04 5.89
N TRP A 88 12.31 11.54 5.80
CA TRP A 88 11.91 10.63 4.72
C TRP A 88 10.61 11.07 4.07
N ASN A 89 10.41 10.69 2.81
CA ASN A 89 9.16 10.81 2.08
C ASN A 89 8.75 9.45 1.51
N GLY A 90 7.49 9.32 1.10
CA GLY A 90 6.93 8.07 0.59
C GLY A 90 6.25 7.29 1.70
N PHE A 91 6.67 6.06 1.93
CA PHE A 91 6.09 5.18 2.93
C PHE A 91 7.13 4.67 3.93
N THR A 92 6.73 4.51 5.18
CA THR A 92 7.40 3.61 6.13
C THR A 92 6.36 2.69 6.80
N VAL A 93 6.81 1.70 7.57
CA VAL A 93 5.94 0.81 8.35
C VAL A 93 6.07 1.12 9.82
N SER A 94 4.95 1.15 10.52
CA SER A 94 4.84 1.39 11.96
C SER A 94 3.86 0.41 12.59
N ASN A 95 4.04 0.12 13.87
CA ASN A 95 3.00 -0.45 14.72
C ASN A 95 2.66 0.44 15.92
N SER A 96 3.08 1.71 15.90
CA SER A 96 2.81 2.67 16.96
C SER A 96 1.32 2.84 17.19
N THR A 97 0.93 2.82 18.47
CA THR A 97 -0.41 3.13 18.94
C THR A 97 -0.56 4.57 19.40
N ASP A 98 0.46 5.41 19.18
CA ASP A 98 0.45 6.81 19.59
C ASP A 98 -0.62 7.61 18.83
N LYS A 99 -1.40 8.38 19.57
CA LYS A 99 -2.47 9.25 19.06
C LYS A 99 -2.40 10.65 19.66
N GLU A 100 -1.35 10.95 20.41
CA GLU A 100 -1.19 12.23 21.11
C GLU A 100 -0.91 13.36 20.11
N ASP A 101 -1.17 14.59 20.55
CA ASP A 101 -1.05 15.79 19.72
C ASP A 101 0.40 16.23 19.56
N HIS A 102 1.29 16.00 20.51
CA HIS A 102 2.73 16.37 20.43
C HIS A 102 3.09 17.82 20.02
N ASN A 103 2.10 18.67 19.78
CA ASN A 103 2.23 20.06 19.34
C ASN A 103 3.17 20.24 18.15
N ASP A 104 4.29 20.95 18.35
CA ASP A 104 5.25 21.24 17.27
C ASP A 104 6.31 20.13 17.10
N ASN A 105 6.24 19.06 17.91
CA ASN A 105 7.20 17.95 17.88
C ASN A 105 6.82 16.83 16.91
N PHE A 106 5.83 17.03 16.03
CA PHE A 106 5.40 16.00 15.07
C PHE A 106 6.51 15.38 14.22
N PRO A 107 7.57 16.10 13.80
CA PRO A 107 8.70 15.46 13.12
C PRO A 107 9.33 14.28 13.89
N THR A 108 9.12 14.19 15.20
CA THR A 108 9.56 13.07 16.03
C THR A 108 8.47 11.99 16.21
N TYR A 109 7.19 12.37 16.20
CA TYR A 109 6.06 11.52 16.60
C TYR A 109 5.07 11.17 15.46
N MET A 110 5.49 11.30 14.20
CA MET A 110 4.63 11.10 13.01
C MET A 110 4.15 9.67 12.75
N TYR A 111 4.49 8.70 13.60
CA TYR A 111 4.43 7.27 13.28
C TYR A 111 3.14 6.57 13.75
N GLY A 112 2.25 7.28 14.43
CA GLY A 112 0.97 6.75 14.90
C GLY A 112 -0.14 6.75 13.85
N THR A 113 -1.32 6.25 14.23
CA THR A 113 -2.57 6.31 13.46
C THR A 113 -3.72 6.62 14.41
N MET A 114 -4.68 7.45 13.98
CA MET A 114 -5.87 7.73 14.80
C MET A 114 -6.78 6.50 14.97
N ALA A 115 -6.70 5.55 14.04
CA ALA A 115 -7.49 4.34 14.09
C ALA A 115 -6.96 3.36 15.14
N ASP A 116 -7.83 2.51 15.68
CA ASP A 116 -7.36 1.41 16.50
C ASP A 116 -6.58 0.40 15.65
N ASN A 117 -5.47 -0.08 16.20
CA ASN A 117 -4.54 -0.89 15.45
C ASN A 117 -3.84 -1.94 16.32
N THR A 118 -3.76 -3.16 15.78
CA THR A 118 -3.09 -4.32 16.41
C THR A 118 -2.04 -4.96 15.52
N THR A 119 -1.87 -4.47 14.29
CA THR A 119 -0.98 -5.02 13.26
C THR A 119 -0.13 -3.92 12.63
N PRO A 120 1.05 -4.19 12.06
CA PRO A 120 1.79 -3.16 11.34
C PRO A 120 0.96 -2.50 10.22
N PHE A 121 1.16 -1.21 10.01
CA PHE A 121 0.51 -0.38 8.98
C PHE A 121 1.53 0.54 8.31
N LEU A 122 1.17 1.08 7.15
CA LEU A 122 1.97 2.08 6.44
C LEU A 122 1.67 3.47 7.00
N VAL A 123 2.73 4.25 7.22
CA VAL A 123 2.66 5.70 7.37
C VAL A 123 3.11 6.30 6.05
N ALA A 124 2.30 7.17 5.46
CA ALA A 124 2.61 7.87 4.22
C ALA A 124 2.96 9.33 4.52
N ASN A 125 4.07 9.80 3.95
CA ASN A 125 4.46 11.20 3.88
C ASN A 125 4.50 11.61 2.39
N THR A 126 3.48 12.35 1.95
CA THR A 126 3.27 12.70 0.54
C THR A 126 3.32 14.22 0.32
N SER A 127 2.88 14.66 -0.85
CA SER A 127 2.67 16.07 -1.20
C SER A 127 1.21 16.34 -1.55
N GLY A 128 0.88 17.63 -1.59
CA GLY A 128 -0.28 18.10 -2.34
C GLY A 128 -0.23 17.65 -3.80
N VAL A 129 -1.40 17.45 -4.41
CA VAL A 129 -1.50 17.22 -5.86
C VAL A 129 -0.93 18.43 -6.62
N PRO A 130 -0.01 18.25 -7.58
CA PRO A 130 0.75 19.37 -8.18
C PRO A 130 -0.06 20.20 -9.20
N SER A 131 -1.08 19.62 -9.82
CA SER A 131 -1.91 20.24 -10.86
C SER A 131 -3.20 19.43 -11.06
N ASP A 132 -4.12 19.93 -11.88
CA ASP A 132 -5.31 19.20 -12.32
C ASP A 132 -4.93 18.07 -13.29
N LEU A 133 -4.47 16.95 -12.73
CA LEU A 133 -4.11 15.74 -13.47
C LEU A 133 -5.38 15.02 -13.95
N LYS A 134 -5.41 14.64 -15.23
CA LYS A 134 -6.54 13.93 -15.86
C LYS A 134 -6.09 12.63 -16.52
N LYS A 135 -7.04 11.77 -16.86
CA LYS A 135 -6.78 10.54 -17.63
C LYS A 135 -5.87 10.81 -18.84
N GLY A 136 -4.84 9.97 -18.99
CA GLY A 136 -3.85 10.04 -20.07
C GLY A 136 -2.65 10.94 -19.79
N ASP A 137 -2.69 11.81 -18.78
CA ASP A 137 -1.49 12.55 -18.36
C ASP A 137 -0.43 11.58 -17.80
N ILE A 138 0.84 11.93 -17.95
CA ILE A 138 1.97 11.18 -17.40
C ILE A 138 2.30 11.71 -16.02
N ILE A 139 2.38 10.81 -15.03
CA ILE A 139 2.96 11.13 -13.73
C ILE A 139 4.39 10.58 -13.68
N ASP A 140 5.35 11.46 -13.47
CA ASP A 140 6.75 11.07 -13.23
C ASP A 140 6.88 10.42 -11.85
N THR A 141 6.84 9.09 -11.82
CA THR A 141 6.94 8.28 -10.60
C THR A 141 8.22 8.51 -9.81
N ASP A 142 9.26 9.07 -10.44
CA ASP A 142 10.55 9.29 -9.79
C ASP A 142 10.56 10.63 -9.02
N LYS A 143 9.57 11.50 -9.29
CA LYS A 143 9.32 12.76 -8.59
C LYS A 143 8.14 12.68 -7.62
N ALA A 144 7.18 11.80 -7.88
CA ALA A 144 6.09 11.54 -6.94
C ALA A 144 6.65 10.94 -5.64
N LEU A 145 6.21 11.46 -4.49
CA LEU A 145 6.75 11.04 -3.20
C LEU A 145 6.25 9.65 -2.80
N THR A 146 4.96 9.38 -3.05
CA THR A 146 4.24 8.22 -2.52
C THR A 146 3.70 7.36 -3.66
N VAL A 147 4.49 6.36 -4.05
CA VAL A 147 4.25 5.46 -5.18
C VAL A 147 4.29 4.02 -4.71
N VAL A 148 3.33 3.22 -5.17
CA VAL A 148 3.39 1.75 -5.08
C VAL A 148 3.63 1.22 -6.48
N THR A 149 4.77 0.58 -6.69
CA THR A 149 5.07 -0.15 -7.92
C THR A 149 4.65 -1.60 -7.75
N LEU A 150 3.83 -2.10 -8.66
CA LEU A 150 3.39 -3.49 -8.68
C LEU A 150 4.38 -4.34 -9.48
N LYS A 151 4.61 -5.58 -9.06
CA LYS A 151 5.54 -6.51 -9.72
C LYS A 151 5.19 -6.76 -11.19
N GLU A 152 3.91 -6.77 -11.52
CA GLU A 152 3.32 -6.94 -12.85
C GLU A 152 2.14 -5.95 -13.00
N SER A 153 1.28 -6.11 -14.00
CA SER A 153 0.01 -5.36 -14.06
C SER A 153 -1.03 -6.04 -13.18
N TYR A 154 -1.83 -5.23 -12.47
CA TYR A 154 -2.91 -5.70 -11.61
C TYR A 154 -4.16 -4.83 -11.77
N SER A 155 -5.30 -5.33 -11.28
CA SER A 155 -6.45 -4.50 -10.95
C SER A 155 -6.51 -4.32 -9.44
N ALA A 156 -6.70 -3.10 -8.96
CA ALA A 156 -6.83 -2.84 -7.52
C ALA A 156 -8.27 -3.11 -7.04
N GLU A 157 -8.42 -3.63 -5.83
CA GLU A 157 -9.73 -3.88 -5.20
C GLU A 157 -10.05 -2.81 -4.16
N SER A 158 -9.18 -2.69 -3.16
CA SER A 158 -9.39 -1.79 -2.05
C SER A 158 -8.11 -1.47 -1.31
N ILE A 159 -8.16 -0.40 -0.52
CA ILE A 159 -7.17 -0.07 0.50
C ILE A 159 -7.91 0.47 1.72
N GLU A 160 -7.37 0.29 2.92
CA GLU A 160 -7.88 0.96 4.11
C GLU A 160 -7.02 2.18 4.43
N LEU A 161 -7.64 3.35 4.58
CA LEU A 161 -6.98 4.61 4.91
C LEU A 161 -7.47 5.10 6.28
N ALA A 162 -6.60 5.79 7.02
CA ALA A 162 -6.94 6.49 8.25
C ALA A 162 -6.12 7.78 8.38
N LEU A 163 -6.56 8.67 9.27
CA LEU A 163 -5.82 9.89 9.61
C LEU A 163 -4.57 9.55 10.41
N SER A 164 -3.46 10.21 10.09
CA SER A 164 -2.34 10.30 11.02
C SER A 164 -2.71 11.23 12.20
N PRO A 165 -2.10 11.06 13.39
CA PRO A 165 -2.28 11.99 14.50
C PRO A 165 -1.92 13.43 14.12
N TYR A 166 -0.85 13.62 13.34
CA TYR A 166 -0.44 14.95 12.88
C TYR A 166 -1.54 15.65 12.08
N THR A 167 -2.02 15.01 11.02
CA THR A 167 -3.07 15.58 10.18
C THR A 167 -4.35 15.81 10.98
N TYR A 168 -4.73 14.85 11.85
CA TYR A 168 -5.92 15.00 12.68
C TYR A 168 -5.83 16.24 13.59
N HIS A 169 -4.81 16.32 14.45
CA HIS A 169 -4.74 17.40 15.44
C HIS A 169 -4.50 18.77 14.80
N SER A 170 -3.67 18.83 13.75
CA SER A 170 -3.47 20.04 12.96
C SER A 170 -4.80 20.60 12.44
N THR A 171 -5.70 19.76 11.92
CA THR A 171 -7.03 20.23 11.50
C THR A 171 -7.95 20.61 12.65
N GLN A 172 -7.76 20.07 13.86
CA GLN A 172 -8.60 20.39 15.03
C GLN A 172 -8.23 21.71 15.72
N ARG A 173 -6.95 22.10 15.71
CA ARG A 173 -6.44 23.28 16.44
C ARG A 173 -5.59 24.25 15.62
N GLY A 174 -5.16 23.88 14.42
CA GLY A 174 -4.14 24.59 13.64
C GLY A 174 -2.73 24.37 14.20
N ASP A 175 -1.74 24.75 13.40
CA ASP A 175 -0.32 24.74 13.76
C ASP A 175 0.40 25.95 13.12
N ALA A 176 1.74 25.93 13.09
CA ALA A 176 2.55 27.01 12.52
C ALA A 176 2.29 27.28 11.02
N PHE A 177 1.71 26.31 10.30
CA PHE A 177 1.45 26.39 8.86
C PHE A 177 -0.03 26.25 8.54
N ALA A 178 -0.71 25.28 9.15
CA ALA A 178 -2.09 24.93 8.86
C ALA A 178 -3.08 25.66 9.76
N LYS A 179 -4.26 25.97 9.21
CA LYS A 179 -5.36 26.54 9.99
C LYS A 179 -6.24 25.45 10.60
N LYS A 180 -6.92 25.79 11.71
CA LYS A 180 -8.04 24.99 12.21
C LYS A 180 -9.15 24.89 11.16
N PHE A 181 -9.69 23.70 10.97
CA PHE A 181 -10.80 23.46 10.05
C PHE A 181 -12.13 23.94 10.62
N VAL A 182 -12.94 24.52 9.73
CA VAL A 182 -14.28 25.02 9.97
C VAL A 182 -15.22 24.54 8.85
N LYS A 183 -16.48 24.96 8.89
CA LYS A 183 -17.42 24.68 7.81
C LYS A 183 -16.85 25.21 6.48
N GLY A 184 -16.87 24.37 5.46
CA GLY A 184 -16.26 24.62 4.15
C GLY A 184 -14.95 23.85 3.94
N ASP A 185 -14.33 23.35 5.00
CA ASP A 185 -13.02 22.69 4.91
C ASP A 185 -13.07 21.20 4.59
N PHE A 186 -11.97 20.68 4.06
CA PHE A 186 -11.79 19.25 3.81
C PHE A 186 -10.32 18.83 3.77
N PHE A 187 -10.10 17.53 3.96
CA PHE A 187 -8.86 16.84 3.66
C PHE A 187 -9.18 15.52 2.96
N LYS A 188 -8.62 15.33 1.75
CA LYS A 188 -8.85 14.12 0.94
C LYS A 188 -7.53 13.51 0.46
N VAL A 189 -7.53 12.18 0.34
CA VAL A 189 -6.48 11.42 -0.34
C VAL A 189 -6.95 11.13 -1.76
N LEU A 190 -6.07 11.34 -2.74
CA LEU A 190 -6.29 10.97 -4.14
C LEU A 190 -5.42 9.76 -4.48
N VAL A 191 -6.03 8.74 -5.08
CA VAL A 191 -5.34 7.53 -5.56
C VAL A 191 -5.43 7.48 -7.08
N TYR A 192 -4.30 7.67 -7.73
CA TYR A 192 -4.15 7.52 -9.18
C TYR A 192 -3.65 6.12 -9.51
N GLY A 193 -4.32 5.44 -10.44
CA GLY A 193 -3.82 4.21 -11.06
C GLY A 193 -3.14 4.54 -12.39
N LEU A 194 -1.89 4.10 -12.58
CA LEU A 194 -1.12 4.33 -13.80
C LEU A 194 -0.83 3.02 -14.52
N ASP A 195 -0.82 3.03 -15.85
CA ASP A 195 -0.37 1.92 -16.67
C ASP A 195 1.17 1.74 -16.66
N SER A 196 1.70 0.79 -17.42
CA SER A 196 3.15 0.54 -17.53
C SER A 196 3.94 1.70 -18.14
N ASN A 197 3.28 2.62 -18.84
CA ASN A 197 3.88 3.82 -19.42
C ASN A 197 3.79 5.03 -18.49
N LYS A 198 3.35 4.82 -17.23
CA LYS A 198 3.10 5.86 -16.22
C LYS A 198 1.97 6.83 -16.60
N ALA A 199 1.10 6.45 -17.54
CA ALA A 199 -0.08 7.23 -17.92
C ALA A 199 -1.25 6.94 -16.98
N ILE A 200 -1.99 7.99 -16.59
CA ILE A 200 -3.18 7.86 -15.75
C ILE A 200 -4.26 7.06 -16.47
N ALA A 201 -4.66 5.92 -15.91
CA ALA A 201 -5.60 4.99 -16.54
C ALA A 201 -7.06 5.48 -16.51
N THR A 202 -7.44 6.20 -15.45
CA THR A 202 -8.80 6.73 -15.20
C THR A 202 -8.72 7.94 -14.26
N GLU A 203 -9.82 8.67 -14.10
CA GLU A 203 -9.99 9.67 -13.05
C GLU A 203 -9.61 9.09 -11.66
N PRO A 204 -8.97 9.90 -10.79
CA PRO A 204 -8.50 9.43 -9.50
C PRO A 204 -9.65 8.97 -8.61
N ILE A 205 -9.36 8.01 -7.73
CA ILE A 205 -10.23 7.71 -6.61
C ILE A 205 -9.99 8.78 -5.54
N GLU A 206 -11.03 9.55 -5.22
CA GLU A 206 -10.99 10.53 -4.15
C GLU A 206 -11.63 9.98 -2.89
N HIS A 207 -10.92 10.06 -1.76
CA HIS A 207 -11.45 9.67 -0.46
C HIS A 207 -11.26 10.79 0.57
N PHE A 208 -12.37 11.31 1.09
CA PHE A 208 -12.36 12.34 2.13
C PHE A 208 -12.14 11.69 3.49
N LEU A 209 -11.02 11.99 4.15
CA LEU A 209 -10.80 11.59 5.54
C LEU A 209 -11.41 12.62 6.51
N ILE A 210 -11.52 13.89 6.08
CA ILE A 210 -12.27 14.95 6.77
C ILE A 210 -13.10 15.69 5.72
N ASP A 211 -14.41 15.82 5.96
CA ASP A 211 -15.34 16.53 5.08
C ASP A 211 -16.26 17.44 5.90
N TYR A 212 -15.86 18.71 6.04
CA TYR A 212 -16.66 19.76 6.66
C TYR A 212 -17.29 20.70 5.63
N ARG A 213 -17.32 20.32 4.35
CA ARG A 213 -17.82 21.19 3.27
C ARG A 213 -19.25 21.66 3.52
N LYS A 214 -20.08 20.82 4.14
CA LYS A 214 -21.47 21.13 4.49
C LYS A 214 -21.64 21.64 5.93
N GLU A 215 -21.02 20.95 6.89
CA GLU A 215 -21.09 21.25 8.32
C GLU A 215 -19.87 20.68 9.05
N VAL A 216 -19.53 21.25 10.20
CA VAL A 216 -18.50 20.67 11.09
C VAL A 216 -19.13 19.52 11.86
N GLY A 217 -18.57 18.32 11.71
CA GLY A 217 -19.10 17.10 12.33
C GLY A 217 -18.03 16.31 13.08
N LYS A 218 -18.41 15.15 13.62
CA LYS A 218 -17.44 14.21 14.21
C LYS A 218 -16.55 13.64 13.11
N VAL A 219 -15.22 13.75 13.28
CA VAL A 219 -14.26 13.09 12.39
C VAL A 219 -14.30 11.58 12.61
N ASN A 220 -14.35 10.82 11.52
CA ASN A 220 -14.16 9.37 11.58
C ASN A 220 -12.67 9.06 11.80
N MET A 221 -12.36 8.54 12.98
CA MET A 221 -10.99 8.19 13.37
C MET A 221 -10.62 6.74 13.03
N ASP A 222 -11.56 5.92 12.58
CA ASP A 222 -11.33 4.50 12.28
C ASP A 222 -10.72 4.29 10.88
N TRP A 223 -10.30 3.04 10.62
CA TRP A 223 -9.90 2.59 9.28
C TRP A 223 -11.08 2.66 8.31
N GLN A 224 -10.89 3.33 7.18
CA GLN A 224 -11.90 3.55 6.16
C GLN A 224 -11.53 2.76 4.91
N LYS A 225 -12.35 1.77 4.54
CA LYS A 225 -12.14 0.98 3.32
C LYS A 225 -12.52 1.82 2.09
N VAL A 226 -11.55 2.01 1.20
CA VAL A 226 -11.69 2.74 -0.06
C VAL A 226 -11.81 1.73 -1.20
N ASN A 227 -12.82 1.89 -2.06
CA ASN A 227 -13.00 1.06 -3.25
C ASN A 227 -12.08 1.55 -4.38
N LEU A 228 -11.23 0.66 -4.90
CA LEU A 228 -10.29 0.90 -5.99
C LEU A 228 -10.61 0.11 -7.28
N GLU A 229 -11.75 -0.57 -7.37
CA GLU A 229 -12.12 -1.49 -8.46
C GLU A 229 -12.12 -0.85 -9.86
N LYS A 230 -12.23 0.49 -9.94
CA LYS A 230 -12.11 1.23 -11.21
C LYS A 230 -10.67 1.26 -11.75
N LEU A 231 -9.67 0.96 -10.93
CA LEU A 231 -8.25 0.98 -11.28
C LEU A 231 -7.83 -0.40 -11.81
N THR A 232 -8.07 -0.65 -13.09
CA THR A 232 -7.74 -1.93 -13.76
C THR A 232 -6.50 -1.82 -14.63
N ASN A 233 -5.75 -2.91 -14.79
CA ASN A 233 -4.53 -2.99 -15.62
C ASN A 233 -3.50 -1.88 -15.31
N ILE A 234 -3.26 -1.66 -14.03
CA ILE A 234 -2.30 -0.67 -13.52
C ILE A 234 -0.98 -1.34 -13.13
N LYS A 235 0.11 -0.60 -13.31
CA LYS A 235 1.45 -0.94 -12.84
C LYS A 235 1.86 -0.14 -11.62
N TYR A 236 1.26 1.04 -11.43
CA TYR A 236 1.57 1.94 -10.33
C TYR A 236 0.30 2.47 -9.66
N LEU A 237 0.36 2.67 -8.34
CA LEU A 237 -0.54 3.55 -7.61
C LEU A 237 0.26 4.77 -7.15
N VAL A 238 -0.27 5.97 -7.34
CA VAL A 238 0.32 7.21 -6.83
C VAL A 238 -0.68 7.90 -5.91
N PHE A 239 -0.20 8.31 -4.74
CA PHE A 239 -1.01 8.91 -3.70
C PHE A 239 -0.63 10.38 -3.52
N TYR A 240 -1.63 11.25 -3.61
CA TYR A 240 -1.52 12.66 -3.24
C TYR A 240 -2.57 12.99 -2.19
N ILE A 241 -2.45 14.19 -1.61
CA ILE A 241 -3.51 14.80 -0.82
C ILE A 241 -4.01 16.07 -1.50
N ASP A 242 -5.23 16.46 -1.14
CA ASP A 242 -5.75 17.81 -1.38
C ASP A 242 -6.52 18.28 -0.15
N SER A 243 -6.50 19.58 0.07
CA SER A 243 -7.18 20.22 1.19
C SER A 243 -7.70 21.60 0.79
N SER A 244 -8.74 22.04 1.48
CA SER A 244 -9.20 23.43 1.43
C SER A 244 -8.17 24.41 2.03
N ASP A 245 -7.31 23.95 2.93
CA ASP A 245 -6.23 24.76 3.51
C ASP A 245 -4.96 24.65 2.65
N LYS A 246 -4.91 25.50 1.63
CA LYS A 246 -3.80 25.61 0.68
C LYS A 246 -3.54 27.06 0.30
N GLY A 247 -2.27 27.38 0.07
CA GLY A 247 -1.79 28.68 -0.39
C GLY A 247 -1.02 28.57 -1.71
N GLU A 248 -0.24 29.61 -2.01
CA GLU A 248 0.60 29.67 -3.22
C GLU A 248 1.63 28.52 -3.31
N TRP A 249 2.09 28.04 -2.17
CA TRP A 249 3.12 27.00 -2.07
C TRP A 249 2.57 25.57 -1.95
N GLY A 250 1.25 25.39 -2.07
CA GLY A 250 0.58 24.10 -1.96
C GLY A 250 -0.26 23.96 -0.69
N VAL A 251 -0.53 22.71 -0.30
CA VAL A 251 -1.34 22.38 0.87
C VAL A 251 -0.58 22.72 2.15
N ASN A 252 -1.21 23.47 3.06
CA ASN A 252 -0.65 23.78 4.36
C ASN A 252 -0.89 22.66 5.37
N THR A 253 -2.03 21.95 5.23
CA THR A 253 -2.36 20.80 6.08
C THR A 253 -1.28 19.72 5.96
N PRO A 254 -0.87 19.08 7.06
CA PRO A 254 0.12 18.01 7.02
C PRO A 254 -0.23 16.92 6.01
N ALA A 255 0.70 16.62 5.10
CA ALA A 255 0.52 15.64 4.04
C ALA A 255 0.78 14.20 4.51
N TYR A 256 0.23 13.85 5.67
CA TYR A 256 0.37 12.53 6.28
C TYR A 256 -0.96 11.79 6.36
N PHE A 257 -0.94 10.50 6.05
CA PHE A 257 -2.04 9.58 6.29
C PHE A 257 -1.49 8.20 6.57
N THR A 258 -2.33 7.28 7.05
CA THR A 258 -1.94 5.89 7.28
C THR A 258 -2.74 4.95 6.41
N ALA A 259 -2.14 3.84 6.01
CA ALA A 259 -2.77 2.87 5.11
C ALA A 259 -2.48 1.42 5.51
N LYS A 260 -3.41 0.51 5.22
CA LYS A 260 -3.19 -0.94 5.31
C LYS A 260 -4.10 -1.69 4.36
N ASN A 261 -3.95 -3.02 4.31
CA ASN A 261 -4.86 -3.92 3.60
C ASN A 261 -5.09 -3.52 2.13
N LEU A 262 -4.04 -3.07 1.43
CA LEU A 262 -4.09 -2.91 -0.02
C LEU A 262 -4.26 -4.29 -0.64
N THR A 263 -5.29 -4.43 -1.47
CA THR A 263 -5.59 -5.68 -2.17
C THR A 263 -5.66 -5.45 -3.68
N VAL A 264 -5.03 -6.34 -4.42
CA VAL A 264 -5.00 -6.33 -5.89
C VAL A 264 -5.26 -7.73 -6.46
N TYR A 265 -5.63 -7.79 -7.73
CA TYR A 265 -5.82 -9.00 -8.51
C TYR A 265 -4.89 -9.01 -9.70
N LYS A 266 -4.14 -10.08 -9.90
CA LYS A 266 -3.27 -10.22 -11.07
C LYS A 266 -4.11 -10.13 -12.35
N THR A 267 -3.70 -9.28 -13.29
CA THR A 267 -4.30 -9.28 -14.63
C THR A 267 -3.56 -10.28 -15.50
N ASN A 268 -4.30 -11.22 -16.09
CA ASN A 268 -3.77 -12.18 -17.06
C ASN A 268 -3.29 -11.50 -18.34
#